data_AF-A0A5D2RUH2-F1
#
_entry.id   AF-A0A5D2RUH2-F1
#
_cell.length_a   1.000
_cell.length_b   1.000
_cell.length_c   1.000
_cell.angle_alpha   90.00
_cell.angle_beta   90.00
_cell.angle_gamma   90.00
#
_symmetry.space_group_name_H-M   'P 1'
#
loop_
_entity.id
_entity.type
_entity.pdbx_description
1 polymer ?
#
loop_
_entity_poly.entity_id
_entity_poly.type
_entity_poly.pdbx_seq_one_letter_code
_entity_poly.pdbx_strand_id
1 'polypeptide(L)'
;MRGTVRGRATGSFHPPPIQQSRDSDASSRPSSIAMGRAISAAEPYSDRAFQVATIRSINAFLSSHSIHPISTKTSQAPSAKDLSNILTYLLSMIDFPCSKLEDDLSFLLRSLNCPFKFNKSTFRAPNSLHNWPNWLGILHWLVQLAIFNEHISQNSTSYFAQNNSMNEYALESYMRYIQGEDDILEVLDKEFMEKVEKERENVAESNRALEKSVGELEAKAEALRTGPTEREALEKEKNVLEEDVKKFHAMIAEFTGRIDAMEQVLEEKEKELNAKEEERKRICEENEEFKKRVELQTFNARDIERMKREMQAVERDISEAEIARNSWEDKSWDLDSTIGQKFKELVALAMDCNQAIRRLKLGNGFQYEVNPKGSTPAEVIGINYKATLKSELESYAEKIRKGSKEKFEDVIILQQQSKEMDIKIENQKYRIVVLQSHIDEDLFCKPYFLGHVTKIRYVDQTKAAHACLVQILSINI
;
A
#
# COMPACT_ATOMS: atom_id res chain seq x y z
N MET A 1 10.60 -40.97 17.82
CA MET A 1 10.87 -41.56 19.16
C MET A 1 9.60 -41.43 20.03
N ARG A 2 9.62 -41.90 21.27
CA ARG A 2 8.46 -42.07 22.17
C ARG A 2 7.50 -40.86 22.19
N GLY A 3 6.21 -41.13 22.01
CA GLY A 3 5.12 -40.26 22.49
C GLY A 3 4.51 -40.80 23.77
N THR A 4 3.79 -39.96 24.52
CA THR A 4 3.06 -40.35 25.74
C THR A 4 1.65 -39.76 25.74
N VAL A 5 0.70 -40.52 25.20
CA VAL A 5 -0.74 -40.25 25.39
C VAL A 5 -1.15 -40.76 26.77
N ARG A 6 -1.86 -39.94 27.56
CA ARG A 6 -2.59 -40.42 28.75
C ARG A 6 -4.07 -40.52 28.42
N GLY A 7 -4.64 -41.72 28.60
CA GLY A 7 -6.00 -42.04 28.22
C GLY A 7 -7.05 -41.43 29.16
N ARG A 8 -8.24 -41.19 28.59
CA ARG A 8 -9.46 -40.78 29.29
C ARG A 8 -10.14 -42.04 29.87
N ALA A 9 -10.45 -42.05 31.16
CA ALA A 9 -11.22 -43.14 31.77
C ALA A 9 -12.73 -42.86 31.64
N THR A 10 -13.48 -43.79 31.03
CA THR A 10 -14.94 -43.81 31.04
C THR A 10 -15.41 -44.74 32.16
N GLY A 11 -16.06 -44.20 33.19
CA GLY A 11 -16.69 -44.96 34.28
C GLY A 11 -18.20 -44.72 34.28
N SER A 12 -18.99 -45.80 34.35
CA SER A 12 -20.45 -45.71 34.26
C SER A 12 -21.07 -45.12 35.53
N PHE A 13 -22.08 -44.26 35.35
CA PHE A 13 -23.01 -43.93 36.44
C PHE A 13 -23.99 -45.09 36.63
N HIS A 14 -23.96 -45.72 37.81
CA HIS A 14 -25.06 -46.52 38.33
C HIS A 14 -25.36 -46.06 39.77
N PRO A 15 -26.62 -45.73 40.10
CA PRO A 15 -26.98 -45.37 41.47
C PRO A 15 -27.05 -46.63 42.36
N PRO A 16 -26.61 -46.58 43.63
CA PRO A 16 -26.88 -47.63 44.60
C PRO A 16 -28.38 -47.65 44.98
N PRO A 17 -28.94 -48.80 45.37
CA PRO A 17 -30.35 -48.91 45.75
C PRO A 17 -30.62 -48.27 47.13
N ILE A 18 -31.87 -47.84 47.31
CA ILE A 18 -32.39 -47.28 48.57
C ILE A 18 -32.31 -48.35 49.68
N GLN A 19 -31.56 -48.07 50.74
CA GLN A 19 -31.68 -48.79 52.02
C GLN A 19 -32.43 -47.92 53.02
N GLN A 20 -33.47 -48.49 53.64
CA GLN A 20 -34.28 -47.81 54.63
C GLN A 20 -33.55 -47.81 55.99
N SER A 21 -33.27 -46.63 56.55
CA SER A 21 -32.77 -46.54 57.93
C SER A 21 -33.91 -46.89 58.89
N ARG A 22 -33.92 -48.14 59.35
CA ARG A 22 -34.65 -48.57 60.55
C ARG A 22 -33.64 -48.78 61.65
N ASP A 23 -33.34 -47.69 62.36
CA ASP A 23 -32.63 -47.77 63.63
C ASP A 23 -33.52 -48.52 64.64
N SER A 24 -32.94 -49.53 65.29
CA SER A 24 -33.61 -50.39 66.28
C SER A 24 -32.53 -51.04 67.15
N ASP A 25 -32.65 -50.92 68.46
CA ASP A 25 -31.52 -51.06 69.37
C ASP A 25 -30.85 -52.45 69.39
N ALA A 26 -29.52 -52.45 69.31
CA ALA A 26 -28.68 -53.64 69.32
C ALA A 26 -28.58 -54.26 70.74
N SER A 27 -29.65 -54.92 71.18
CA SER A 27 -29.70 -55.68 72.44
C SER A 27 -28.64 -56.79 72.47
N SER A 28 -27.49 -56.49 73.07
CA SER A 28 -26.30 -57.34 73.05
C SER A 28 -26.42 -58.47 74.07
N ARG A 29 -26.89 -59.65 73.62
CA ARG A 29 -26.85 -60.91 74.40
C ARG A 29 -25.55 -61.68 74.13
N PRO A 30 -24.65 -61.85 75.12
CA PRO A 30 -23.58 -62.83 75.05
C PRO A 30 -24.16 -64.23 75.27
N SER A 31 -24.08 -65.10 74.26
CA SER A 31 -24.50 -66.51 74.37
C SER A 31 -23.29 -67.41 74.64
N SER A 32 -22.98 -67.65 75.92
CA SER A 32 -21.99 -68.65 76.35
C SER A 32 -22.68 -69.76 77.15
N ILE A 33 -23.00 -70.86 76.46
CA ILE A 33 -23.56 -72.07 77.09
C ILE A 33 -22.44 -72.80 77.83
N ALA A 34 -22.27 -72.49 79.12
CA ALA A 34 -21.68 -73.42 80.07
C ALA A 34 -22.76 -74.42 80.52
N MET A 35 -22.39 -75.68 80.72
CA MET A 35 -23.24 -76.67 81.42
C MET A 35 -23.33 -76.33 82.91
N GLY A 36 -24.12 -75.30 83.21
CA GLY A 36 -24.33 -74.80 84.56
C GLY A 36 -25.19 -75.75 85.38
N ARG A 37 -24.66 -76.14 86.55
CA ARG A 37 -25.48 -76.52 87.71
C ARG A 37 -26.61 -75.49 87.85
N ALA A 38 -27.85 -75.92 88.04
CA ALA A 38 -29.00 -75.00 88.09
C ALA A 38 -28.79 -73.95 89.19
N ILE A 39 -28.42 -72.72 88.78
CA ILE A 39 -28.01 -71.64 89.68
C ILE A 39 -29.21 -71.29 90.55
N SER A 40 -29.04 -71.38 91.87
CA SER A 40 -30.11 -71.03 92.78
C SER A 40 -30.36 -69.52 92.71
N ALA A 41 -31.62 -69.08 92.72
CA ALA A 41 -31.93 -67.65 92.76
C ALA A 41 -31.26 -66.93 93.95
N ALA A 42 -31.03 -67.65 95.06
CA ALA A 42 -30.33 -67.16 96.25
C ALA A 42 -28.79 -67.31 96.21
N GLU A 43 -28.20 -67.82 95.12
CA GLU A 43 -26.75 -68.03 94.97
C GLU A 43 -25.98 -66.70 94.88
N PRO A 44 -26.39 -65.68 94.09
CA PRO A 44 -25.79 -64.35 94.15
C PRO A 44 -25.96 -63.68 95.53
N TYR A 45 -27.12 -63.91 96.16
CA TYR A 45 -27.44 -63.38 97.49
C TYR A 45 -26.62 -64.04 98.62
N SER A 46 -25.83 -65.07 98.31
CA SER A 46 -24.89 -65.66 99.26
C SER A 46 -23.57 -64.87 99.35
N ASP A 47 -23.24 -64.04 98.36
CA ASP A 47 -22.10 -63.12 98.42
C ASP A 47 -22.40 -61.89 99.30
N ARG A 48 -21.39 -61.47 100.07
CA ARG A 48 -21.50 -60.37 101.03
C ARG A 48 -21.46 -58.99 100.38
N ALA A 49 -20.75 -58.81 99.26
CA ALA A 49 -20.73 -57.54 98.55
C ALA A 49 -22.06 -57.31 97.81
N PHE A 50 -22.58 -58.35 97.16
CA PHE A 50 -23.90 -58.36 96.53
C PHE A 50 -25.00 -58.08 97.56
N GLN A 51 -25.02 -58.76 98.72
CA GLN A 51 -25.97 -58.44 99.81
C GLN A 51 -25.92 -56.96 100.21
N VAL A 52 -24.74 -56.36 100.39
CA VAL A 52 -24.61 -54.94 100.77
C VAL A 52 -25.08 -54.00 99.66
N ALA A 53 -24.85 -54.34 98.38
CA ALA A 53 -25.37 -53.60 97.24
C ALA A 53 -26.91 -53.68 97.16
N THR A 54 -27.47 -54.87 97.31
CA THR A 54 -28.93 -55.11 97.35
C THR A 54 -29.59 -54.38 98.51
N ILE A 55 -29.04 -54.44 99.72
CA ILE A 55 -29.56 -53.71 100.89
C ILE A 55 -29.55 -52.19 100.64
N ARG A 56 -28.52 -51.66 99.95
CA ARG A 56 -28.49 -50.23 99.56
C ARG A 56 -29.59 -49.89 98.56
N SER A 57 -29.85 -50.74 97.56
CA SER A 57 -30.93 -50.54 96.58
C SER A 57 -32.32 -50.59 97.24
N ILE A 58 -32.57 -51.59 98.09
CA ILE A 58 -33.80 -51.67 98.89
C ILE A 58 -33.95 -50.41 99.74
N ASN A 59 -32.92 -50.02 100.50
CA ASN A 59 -32.98 -48.86 101.38
C ASN A 59 -33.20 -47.53 100.64
N ALA A 60 -32.73 -47.38 99.40
CA ALA A 60 -33.03 -46.20 98.58
C ALA A 60 -34.54 -46.09 98.30
N PHE A 61 -35.18 -47.19 97.85
CA PHE A 61 -36.62 -47.24 97.60
C PHE A 61 -37.45 -47.14 98.88
N LEU A 62 -37.02 -47.77 99.98
CA LEU A 62 -37.68 -47.62 101.28
C LEU A 62 -37.64 -46.17 101.74
N SER A 63 -36.50 -45.48 101.56
CA SER A 63 -36.33 -44.08 101.99
C SER A 63 -37.14 -43.10 101.15
N SER A 64 -37.28 -43.30 99.84
CA SER A 64 -38.15 -42.45 99.00
C SER A 64 -39.63 -42.55 99.39
N HIS A 65 -40.04 -43.71 99.92
CA HIS A 65 -41.38 -43.97 100.43
C HIS A 65 -41.55 -43.68 101.94
N SER A 66 -40.57 -43.02 102.57
CA SER A 66 -40.55 -42.70 104.02
C SER A 66 -40.64 -43.91 104.96
N ILE A 67 -40.30 -45.12 104.47
CA ILE A 67 -40.24 -46.35 105.24
C ILE A 67 -38.87 -46.45 105.93
N HIS A 68 -38.83 -46.92 107.18
CA HIS A 68 -37.56 -47.09 107.89
C HIS A 68 -36.64 -48.10 107.18
N PRO A 69 -35.37 -47.73 106.86
CA PRO A 69 -34.44 -48.61 106.17
C PRO A 69 -33.92 -49.75 107.05
N ILE A 70 -33.60 -50.89 106.43
CA ILE A 70 -32.99 -52.05 107.10
C ILE A 70 -31.49 -51.85 107.34
N SER A 71 -30.92 -52.55 108.34
CA SER A 71 -29.51 -52.42 108.69
C SER A 71 -28.59 -52.81 107.53
N THR A 72 -27.63 -51.93 107.21
CA THR A 72 -26.59 -52.18 106.20
C THR A 72 -25.53 -53.17 106.66
N LYS A 73 -25.51 -53.55 107.95
CA LYS A 73 -24.65 -54.59 108.49
C LYS A 73 -25.20 -55.96 108.12
N THR A 74 -24.54 -56.65 107.19
CA THR A 74 -24.92 -57.99 106.69
C THR A 74 -24.96 -59.12 107.75
N SER A 75 -24.55 -58.86 108.99
CA SER A 75 -24.74 -59.75 110.15
C SER A 75 -25.94 -59.37 111.04
N GLN A 76 -26.75 -58.40 110.64
CA GLN A 76 -27.93 -57.90 111.36
C GLN A 76 -29.14 -57.84 110.41
N ALA A 77 -29.71 -59.01 110.13
CA ALA A 77 -31.03 -59.09 109.50
C ALA A 77 -32.10 -58.38 110.37
N PRO A 78 -33.16 -57.80 109.76
CA PRO A 78 -34.28 -57.21 110.48
C PRO A 78 -34.99 -58.22 111.38
N SER A 79 -35.73 -57.74 112.39
CA SER A 79 -36.60 -58.63 113.16
C SER A 79 -37.76 -59.14 112.30
N ALA A 80 -38.39 -60.24 112.70
CA ALA A 80 -39.58 -60.74 112.00
C ALA A 80 -40.72 -59.70 111.98
N LYS A 81 -40.80 -58.79 112.95
CA LYS A 81 -41.78 -57.69 112.98
C LYS A 81 -41.45 -56.62 111.95
N ASP A 82 -40.20 -56.18 111.86
CA ASP A 82 -39.79 -55.14 110.91
C ASP A 82 -39.90 -55.67 109.47
N LEU A 83 -39.50 -56.93 109.25
CA LEU A 83 -39.68 -57.64 107.99
C LEU A 83 -41.17 -57.75 107.62
N SER A 84 -42.05 -58.07 108.58
CA SER A 84 -43.50 -58.09 108.35
C SER A 84 -44.03 -56.72 107.91
N ASN A 85 -43.64 -55.65 108.60
CA ASN A 85 -44.09 -54.30 108.30
C ASN A 85 -43.64 -53.85 106.89
N ILE A 86 -42.38 -54.09 106.53
CA ILE A 86 -41.82 -53.77 105.21
C ILE A 86 -42.55 -54.56 104.12
N LEU A 87 -42.78 -55.86 104.33
CA LEU A 87 -43.52 -56.68 103.38
C LEU A 87 -44.95 -56.16 103.22
N THR A 88 -45.72 -55.97 104.29
CA THR A 88 -47.10 -55.43 104.20
C THR A 88 -47.16 -54.11 103.42
N TYR A 89 -46.21 -53.20 103.62
CA TYR A 89 -46.14 -51.96 102.84
C TYR A 89 -45.85 -52.21 101.35
N LEU A 90 -44.82 -53.01 101.04
CA LEU A 90 -44.48 -53.38 99.65
C LEU A 90 -45.63 -54.09 98.94
N LEU A 91 -46.48 -54.82 99.67
CA LEU A 91 -47.67 -55.47 99.13
C LEU A 91 -48.82 -54.48 98.87
N SER A 92 -49.00 -53.45 99.70
CA SER A 92 -49.92 -52.34 99.37
C SER A 92 -49.46 -51.49 98.18
N MET A 93 -48.15 -51.38 97.92
CA MET A 93 -47.58 -50.67 96.75
C MET A 93 -47.81 -51.39 95.40
N ILE A 94 -48.20 -52.66 95.45
CA ILE A 94 -48.56 -53.48 94.26
C ILE A 94 -50.04 -53.88 94.29
N ASP A 95 -50.87 -53.03 94.92
CA ASP A 95 -52.33 -53.14 94.97
C ASP A 95 -52.85 -54.47 95.59
N PHE A 96 -52.03 -55.12 96.42
CA PHE A 96 -52.34 -56.41 97.05
C PHE A 96 -52.27 -56.36 98.59
N PRO A 97 -53.18 -55.64 99.28
CA PRO A 97 -53.16 -55.51 100.73
C PRO A 97 -53.50 -56.85 101.44
N CYS A 98 -52.47 -57.53 101.97
CA CYS A 98 -52.61 -58.77 102.73
C CYS A 98 -53.13 -58.53 104.16
N SER A 99 -54.03 -59.40 104.63
CA SER A 99 -54.58 -59.36 106.00
C SER A 99 -53.93 -60.41 106.93
N LYS A 100 -53.41 -61.50 106.36
CA LYS A 100 -52.72 -62.60 107.04
C LYS A 100 -51.41 -62.90 106.34
N LEU A 101 -50.42 -62.03 106.54
CA LEU A 101 -49.16 -62.05 105.80
C LEU A 101 -48.48 -63.45 105.72
N GLU A 102 -48.48 -64.27 106.77
CA GLU A 102 -47.90 -65.63 106.70
C GLU A 102 -48.62 -66.56 105.70
N ASP A 103 -49.93 -66.41 105.55
CA ASP A 103 -50.76 -67.22 104.66
C ASP A 103 -50.79 -66.62 103.25
N ASP A 104 -51.13 -65.33 103.15
CA ASP A 104 -51.37 -64.62 101.88
C ASP A 104 -50.09 -64.52 101.04
N LEU A 105 -48.93 -64.25 101.66
CA LEU A 105 -47.63 -64.18 100.99
C LEU A 105 -47.24 -65.53 100.35
N SER A 106 -47.67 -66.65 100.94
CA SER A 106 -47.44 -68.00 100.38
C SER A 106 -48.12 -68.19 99.03
N PHE A 107 -49.31 -67.60 98.87
CA PHE A 107 -50.11 -67.63 97.65
C PHE A 107 -49.56 -66.62 96.65
N LEU A 108 -49.39 -65.36 97.07
CA LEU A 108 -48.94 -64.27 96.19
C LEU A 108 -47.60 -64.56 95.52
N LEU A 109 -46.58 -64.96 96.29
CA LEU A 109 -45.26 -65.26 95.72
C LEU A 109 -45.30 -66.42 94.71
N ARG A 110 -46.29 -67.31 94.80
CA ARG A 110 -46.51 -68.36 93.80
C ARG A 110 -47.24 -67.82 92.56
N SER A 111 -48.33 -67.08 92.76
CA SER A 111 -49.13 -66.51 91.67
C SER A 111 -48.35 -65.54 90.79
N LEU A 112 -47.43 -64.78 91.39
CA LEU A 112 -46.51 -63.87 90.69
C LEU A 112 -45.20 -64.54 90.21
N ASN A 113 -45.08 -65.87 90.32
CA ASN A 113 -43.90 -66.66 89.93
C ASN A 113 -42.57 -66.14 90.51
N CYS A 114 -42.55 -65.80 91.80
CA CYS A 114 -41.34 -65.35 92.50
C CYS A 114 -40.24 -66.42 92.42
N PRO A 115 -39.00 -66.08 92.02
CA PRO A 115 -37.93 -67.06 91.84
C PRO A 115 -37.34 -67.58 93.17
N PHE A 116 -37.73 -67.03 94.32
CA PHE A 116 -37.23 -67.39 95.64
C PHE A 116 -38.18 -68.34 96.38
N LYS A 117 -37.62 -69.29 97.13
CA LYS A 117 -38.42 -70.31 97.83
C LYS A 117 -38.88 -69.79 99.18
N PHE A 118 -40.16 -69.43 99.29
CA PHE A 118 -40.79 -69.10 100.57
C PHE A 118 -41.14 -70.36 101.38
N ASN A 119 -40.90 -70.34 102.70
CA ASN A 119 -41.38 -71.33 103.67
C ASN A 119 -41.88 -70.61 104.93
N LYS A 120 -43.06 -70.97 105.46
CA LYS A 120 -43.64 -70.33 106.66
C LYS A 120 -42.73 -70.45 107.89
N SER A 121 -42.04 -71.58 108.06
CA SER A 121 -41.07 -71.79 109.13
C SER A 121 -39.86 -70.83 109.06
N THR A 122 -39.39 -70.48 107.86
CA THR A 122 -38.26 -69.56 107.69
C THR A 122 -38.66 -68.09 107.87
N PHE A 123 -39.96 -67.76 107.86
CA PHE A 123 -40.45 -66.39 108.13
C PHE A 123 -40.36 -66.03 109.62
N ARG A 124 -40.62 -67.00 110.51
CA ARG A 124 -40.59 -66.79 111.98
C ARG A 124 -39.18 -66.65 112.55
N ALA A 125 -38.16 -67.09 111.80
CA ALA A 125 -36.73 -66.90 112.09
C ALA A 125 -35.97 -66.45 110.83
N PRO A 126 -36.23 -65.21 110.33
CA PRO A 126 -35.67 -64.73 109.07
C PRO A 126 -34.22 -64.27 109.22
N ASN A 127 -33.80 -64.05 110.47
CA ASN A 127 -32.45 -63.65 110.89
C ASN A 127 -31.46 -64.81 111.03
N SER A 128 -31.89 -66.05 110.75
CA SER A 128 -30.96 -67.18 110.62
C SER A 128 -30.01 -66.92 109.44
N LEU A 129 -28.70 -67.14 109.66
CA LEU A 129 -27.63 -66.83 108.72
C LEU A 129 -27.80 -67.52 107.35
N HIS A 130 -28.48 -68.67 107.33
CA HIS A 130 -28.78 -69.43 106.11
C HIS A 130 -30.11 -69.03 105.43
N ASN A 131 -31.05 -68.41 106.18
CA ASN A 131 -32.34 -67.99 105.64
C ASN A 131 -32.29 -66.57 105.06
N TRP A 132 -31.47 -65.69 105.65
CA TRP A 132 -31.42 -64.28 105.28
C TRP A 132 -31.12 -64.00 103.79
N PRO A 133 -30.19 -64.71 103.10
CA PRO A 133 -29.98 -64.54 101.66
C PRO A 133 -31.25 -64.69 100.80
N ASN A 134 -32.08 -65.70 101.11
CA ASN A 134 -33.33 -65.95 100.40
C ASN A 134 -34.41 -64.90 100.75
N TRP A 135 -34.44 -64.43 102.00
CA TRP A 135 -35.33 -63.34 102.43
C TRP A 135 -34.97 -61.99 101.81
N LEU A 136 -33.68 -61.66 101.70
CA LEU A 136 -33.19 -60.49 100.99
C LEU A 136 -33.55 -60.56 99.49
N GLY A 137 -33.53 -61.77 98.90
CA GLY A 137 -34.02 -62.02 97.56
C GLY A 137 -35.51 -61.71 97.37
N ILE A 138 -36.37 -62.23 98.26
CA ILE A 138 -37.81 -61.94 98.26
C ILE A 138 -38.07 -60.44 98.40
N LEU A 139 -37.41 -59.77 99.35
CA LEU A 139 -37.53 -58.32 99.55
C LEU A 139 -37.09 -57.53 98.32
N HIS A 140 -35.92 -57.86 97.75
CA HIS A 140 -35.39 -57.15 96.59
C HIS A 140 -36.32 -57.29 95.38
N TRP A 141 -36.81 -58.49 95.11
CA TRP A 141 -37.73 -58.76 94.01
C TRP A 141 -39.09 -58.05 94.19
N LEU A 142 -39.62 -57.98 95.43
CA LEU A 142 -40.82 -57.18 95.71
C LEU A 142 -40.58 -55.67 95.54
N VAL A 143 -39.41 -55.15 95.91
CA VAL A 143 -39.03 -53.76 95.64
C VAL A 143 -38.96 -53.47 94.13
N GLN A 144 -38.33 -54.34 93.35
CA GLN A 144 -38.29 -54.17 91.88
C GLN A 144 -39.70 -54.23 91.25
N LEU A 145 -40.60 -55.05 91.79
CA LEU A 145 -41.99 -55.11 91.33
C LEU A 145 -42.78 -53.84 91.70
N ALA A 146 -42.57 -53.26 92.88
CA ALA A 146 -43.19 -52.00 93.28
C ALA A 146 -42.71 -50.81 92.42
N ILE A 147 -41.40 -50.72 92.13
CA ILE A 147 -40.83 -49.74 91.18
C ILE A 147 -41.46 -49.88 89.79
N PHE A 148 -41.67 -51.11 89.33
CA PHE A 148 -42.30 -51.39 88.04
C PHE A 148 -43.79 -50.99 88.02
N ASN A 149 -44.55 -51.24 89.09
CA ASN A 149 -45.94 -50.81 89.21
C ASN A 149 -46.06 -49.27 89.19
N GLU A 150 -45.19 -48.58 89.93
CA GLU A 150 -45.11 -47.12 89.94
C GLU A 150 -44.86 -46.55 88.53
N HIS A 151 -43.89 -47.10 87.80
CA HIS A 151 -43.60 -46.68 86.43
C HIS A 151 -44.73 -46.98 85.43
N ILE A 152 -45.51 -48.04 85.60
CA ILE A 152 -46.70 -48.26 84.76
C ILE A 152 -47.76 -47.21 85.06
N SER A 153 -48.09 -46.99 86.33
CA SER A 153 -49.15 -46.05 86.75
C SER A 153 -48.84 -44.59 86.39
N GLN A 154 -47.56 -44.22 86.26
CA GLN A 154 -47.15 -42.91 85.75
C GLN A 154 -47.30 -42.74 84.22
N ASN A 155 -47.37 -43.83 83.45
CA ASN A 155 -47.36 -43.82 81.97
C ASN A 155 -48.66 -44.34 81.33
N SER A 156 -49.54 -45.01 82.09
CA SER A 156 -50.75 -45.66 81.56
C SER A 156 -51.72 -44.70 80.88
N THR A 157 -51.89 -43.48 81.43
CA THR A 157 -52.77 -42.45 80.87
C THR A 157 -52.24 -41.84 79.55
N SER A 158 -50.94 -41.93 79.28
CA SER A 158 -50.32 -41.34 78.09
C SER A 158 -50.73 -42.08 76.81
N TYR A 159 -50.56 -43.40 76.78
CA TYR A 159 -50.55 -44.16 75.52
C TYR A 159 -51.91 -44.30 74.82
N PHE A 160 -53.03 -44.21 75.55
CA PHE A 160 -54.37 -44.39 74.95
C PHE A 160 -55.04 -43.06 74.56
N ALA A 161 -54.80 -41.99 75.33
CA ALA A 161 -55.49 -40.71 75.15
C ALA A 161 -54.75 -39.72 74.22
N GLN A 162 -53.41 -39.65 74.28
CA GLN A 162 -52.65 -38.51 73.73
C GLN A 162 -52.67 -38.36 72.20
N ASN A 163 -53.10 -39.39 71.44
CA ASN A 163 -52.96 -39.43 69.98
C ASN A 163 -54.28 -39.47 69.19
N ASN A 164 -55.45 -39.44 69.83
CA ASN A 164 -56.72 -39.39 69.10
C ASN A 164 -57.84 -38.71 69.91
N SER A 165 -58.30 -37.54 69.45
CA SER A 165 -59.42 -36.80 70.04
C SER A 165 -60.72 -37.62 70.06
N MET A 166 -60.93 -38.52 69.09
CA MET A 166 -62.07 -39.44 69.06
C MET A 166 -61.98 -40.52 70.17
N ASN A 167 -60.79 -40.93 70.60
CA ASN A 167 -60.64 -41.89 71.72
C ASN A 167 -60.96 -41.22 73.06
N GLU A 168 -60.47 -39.99 73.25
CA GLU A 168 -60.73 -39.15 74.43
C GLU A 168 -62.24 -38.90 74.58
N TYR A 169 -62.88 -38.43 73.50
CA TYR A 169 -64.32 -38.27 73.40
C TYR A 169 -65.09 -39.56 73.70
N ALA A 170 -64.80 -40.66 72.98
CA ALA A 170 -65.54 -41.91 73.15
C ALA A 170 -65.39 -42.53 74.56
N LEU A 171 -64.26 -42.30 75.24
CA LEU A 171 -64.06 -42.71 76.63
C LEU A 171 -64.90 -41.86 77.58
N GLU A 172 -64.85 -40.53 77.46
CA GLU A 172 -65.60 -39.61 78.31
C GLU A 172 -67.11 -39.78 78.12
N SER A 173 -67.60 -39.88 76.87
CA SER A 173 -69.01 -40.16 76.60
C SER A 173 -69.45 -41.50 77.18
N TYR A 174 -68.61 -42.54 77.12
CA TYR A 174 -68.93 -43.82 77.78
C TYR A 174 -68.97 -43.68 79.31
N MET A 175 -68.09 -42.87 79.91
CA MET A 175 -68.07 -42.61 81.36
C MET A 175 -69.31 -41.83 81.85
N ARG A 176 -69.78 -40.83 81.10
CA ARG A 176 -71.02 -40.11 81.41
C ARG A 176 -72.26 -40.99 81.24
N TYR A 177 -72.30 -41.82 80.19
CA TYR A 177 -73.38 -42.78 79.97
C TYR A 177 -73.54 -43.77 81.14
N ILE A 178 -72.46 -44.38 81.64
CA ILE A 178 -72.54 -45.31 82.78
C ILE A 178 -72.86 -44.61 84.13
N GLN A 179 -72.77 -43.28 84.18
CA GLN A 179 -73.16 -42.46 85.33
C GLN A 179 -74.61 -41.95 85.22
N GLY A 180 -75.23 -42.04 84.04
CA GLY A 180 -76.58 -41.51 83.76
C GLY A 180 -76.62 -39.98 83.57
N GLU A 181 -75.50 -39.38 83.15
CA GLU A 181 -75.33 -37.93 83.01
C GLU A 181 -75.66 -37.45 81.58
N ASP A 182 -76.85 -37.81 81.07
CA ASP A 182 -77.25 -37.57 79.68
C ASP A 182 -77.28 -36.08 79.28
N ASP A 183 -77.63 -35.18 80.21
CA ASP A 183 -77.57 -33.72 79.99
C ASP A 183 -76.13 -33.22 79.73
N ILE A 184 -75.12 -33.92 80.26
CA ILE A 184 -73.70 -33.58 80.09
C ILE A 184 -73.16 -34.18 78.78
N LEU A 185 -73.73 -35.30 78.33
CA LEU A 185 -73.44 -35.87 77.00
C LEU A 185 -73.81 -34.92 75.86
N GLU A 186 -75.00 -34.31 75.87
CA GLU A 186 -75.40 -33.39 74.79
C GLU A 186 -74.46 -32.18 74.67
N VAL A 187 -73.87 -31.71 75.79
CA VAL A 187 -72.84 -30.67 75.79
C VAL A 187 -71.52 -31.19 75.21
N LEU A 188 -71.06 -32.36 75.64
CA LEU A 188 -69.80 -32.99 75.19
C LEU A 188 -69.83 -33.31 73.69
N ASP A 189 -70.91 -33.92 73.21
CA ASP A 189 -71.16 -34.23 71.79
C ASP A 189 -71.12 -32.96 70.94
N LYS A 190 -71.72 -31.87 71.43
CA LYS A 190 -71.69 -30.57 70.76
C LYS A 190 -70.29 -29.95 70.74
N GLU A 191 -69.59 -29.91 71.87
CA GLU A 191 -68.22 -29.35 71.95
C GLU A 191 -67.24 -30.13 71.06
N PHE A 192 -67.39 -31.46 70.98
CA PHE A 192 -66.60 -32.31 70.09
C PHE A 192 -66.91 -32.02 68.61
N MET A 193 -68.18 -31.87 68.24
CA MET A 193 -68.56 -31.52 66.87
C MET A 193 -68.08 -30.12 66.45
N GLU A 194 -68.16 -29.12 67.34
CA GLU A 194 -67.61 -27.78 67.09
C GLU A 194 -66.08 -27.81 66.93
N LYS A 195 -65.38 -28.65 67.70
CA LYS A 195 -63.93 -28.90 67.54
C LYS A 195 -63.61 -29.54 66.18
N VAL A 196 -64.33 -30.59 65.79
CA VAL A 196 -64.09 -31.33 64.52
C VAL A 196 -64.38 -30.46 63.30
N GLU A 197 -65.46 -29.67 63.28
CA GLU A 197 -65.73 -28.77 62.16
C GLU A 197 -64.68 -27.66 62.06
N LYS A 198 -64.20 -27.12 63.19
CA LYS A 198 -63.08 -26.16 63.21
C LYS A 198 -61.77 -26.79 62.71
N GLU A 199 -61.46 -28.03 63.09
CA GLU A 199 -60.30 -28.77 62.56
C GLU A 199 -60.43 -28.96 61.03
N ARG A 200 -61.63 -29.30 60.54
CA ARG A 200 -61.95 -29.39 59.10
C ARG A 200 -61.78 -28.06 58.36
N GLU A 201 -62.27 -26.95 58.91
CA GLU A 201 -62.10 -25.60 58.31
C GLU A 201 -60.63 -25.21 58.18
N ASN A 202 -59.82 -25.45 59.23
CA ASN A 202 -58.38 -25.17 59.21
C ASN A 202 -57.65 -25.99 58.13
N VAL A 203 -57.99 -27.28 57.96
CA VAL A 203 -57.43 -28.13 56.90
C VAL A 203 -57.88 -27.66 55.51
N ALA A 204 -59.13 -27.25 55.35
CA ALA A 204 -59.64 -26.70 54.09
C ALA A 204 -58.93 -25.38 53.71
N GLU A 205 -58.65 -24.50 54.69
CA GLU A 205 -57.89 -23.27 54.48
C GLU A 205 -56.43 -23.57 54.08
N SER A 206 -55.79 -24.50 54.78
CA SER A 206 -54.41 -24.93 54.47
C SER A 206 -54.30 -25.54 53.07
N ASN A 207 -55.26 -26.37 52.66
CA ASN A 207 -55.31 -26.95 51.32
C ASN A 207 -55.49 -25.87 50.24
N ARG A 208 -56.42 -24.92 50.41
CA ARG A 208 -56.61 -23.79 49.47
C ARG A 208 -55.35 -22.93 49.33
N ALA A 209 -54.63 -22.68 50.43
CA ALA A 209 -53.36 -21.97 50.40
C ALA A 209 -52.27 -22.76 49.65
N LEU A 210 -52.21 -24.08 49.83
CA LEU A 210 -51.25 -24.96 49.15
C LEU A 210 -51.56 -25.08 47.65
N GLU A 211 -52.82 -25.27 47.26
CA GLU A 211 -53.28 -25.29 45.86
C GLU A 211 -52.88 -24.00 45.12
N LYS A 212 -53.08 -22.84 45.75
CA LYS A 212 -52.64 -21.54 45.22
C LYS A 212 -51.12 -21.48 45.04
N SER A 213 -50.35 -21.97 46.02
CA SER A 213 -48.89 -22.00 45.94
C SER A 213 -48.38 -22.95 44.84
N VAL A 214 -49.04 -24.10 44.63
CA VAL A 214 -48.74 -25.01 43.51
C VAL A 214 -48.98 -24.31 42.17
N GLY A 215 -50.14 -23.67 41.97
CA GLY A 215 -50.45 -22.95 40.73
C GLY A 215 -49.47 -21.80 40.43
N GLU A 216 -49.01 -21.06 41.45
CA GLU A 216 -47.98 -20.04 41.30
C GLU A 216 -46.61 -20.62 40.91
N LEU A 217 -46.24 -21.78 41.47
CA LEU A 217 -44.99 -22.48 41.15
C LEU A 217 -45.02 -23.12 39.76
N GLU A 218 -46.15 -23.71 39.35
CA GLU A 218 -46.34 -24.27 38.00
C GLU A 218 -46.31 -23.18 36.93
N ALA A 219 -47.01 -22.05 37.14
CA ALA A 219 -46.96 -20.91 36.23
C ALA A 219 -45.53 -20.36 36.10
N LYS A 220 -44.77 -20.30 37.20
CA LYS A 220 -43.35 -19.89 37.19
C LYS A 220 -42.46 -20.91 36.47
N ALA A 221 -42.69 -22.20 36.65
CA ALA A 221 -41.96 -23.26 35.95
C ALA A 221 -42.21 -23.23 34.44
N GLU A 222 -43.47 -23.03 34.01
CA GLU A 222 -43.81 -22.91 32.59
C GLU A 222 -43.25 -21.64 31.95
N ALA A 223 -43.24 -20.51 32.67
CA ALA A 223 -42.60 -19.29 32.23
C ALA A 223 -41.07 -19.47 32.05
N LEU A 224 -40.41 -20.23 32.93
CA LEU A 224 -38.99 -20.59 32.79
C LEU A 224 -38.72 -21.63 31.69
N ARG A 225 -39.73 -22.40 31.28
CA ARG A 225 -39.64 -23.40 30.20
C ARG A 225 -39.92 -22.81 28.80
N THR A 226 -40.74 -21.76 28.73
CA THR A 226 -41.24 -21.17 27.46
C THR A 226 -40.70 -19.78 27.16
N GLY A 227 -40.23 -19.03 28.16
CA GLY A 227 -39.47 -17.80 27.95
C GLY A 227 -38.09 -18.09 27.31
N PRO A 228 -37.50 -17.13 26.59
CA PRO A 228 -36.11 -17.25 26.15
C PRO A 228 -35.23 -17.48 27.37
N THR A 229 -34.42 -18.55 27.35
CA THR A 229 -33.49 -18.79 28.45
C THR A 229 -32.47 -17.65 28.52
N GLU A 230 -32.00 -17.32 29.73
CA GLU A 230 -30.93 -16.34 29.95
C GLU A 230 -29.73 -16.62 29.05
N ARG A 231 -29.41 -17.91 28.84
CA ARG A 231 -28.44 -18.39 27.87
C ARG A 231 -28.72 -17.91 26.44
N GLU A 232 -29.94 -18.01 25.92
CA GLU A 232 -30.27 -17.60 24.55
C GLU A 232 -30.23 -16.07 24.36
N ALA A 233 -30.49 -15.31 25.42
CA ALA A 233 -30.27 -13.86 25.42
C ALA A 233 -28.77 -13.54 25.35
N LEU A 234 -27.96 -14.16 26.22
CA LEU A 234 -26.50 -13.99 26.25
C LEU A 234 -25.81 -14.52 24.98
N GLU A 235 -26.29 -15.60 24.37
CA GLU A 235 -25.75 -16.14 23.11
C GLU A 235 -26.05 -15.18 21.93
N LYS A 236 -27.19 -14.47 21.94
CA LYS A 236 -27.47 -13.39 20.99
C LYS A 236 -26.58 -12.17 21.20
N GLU A 237 -26.42 -11.71 22.44
CA GLU A 237 -25.55 -10.58 22.79
C GLU A 237 -24.09 -10.87 22.41
N LYS A 238 -23.58 -12.06 22.77
CA LYS A 238 -22.28 -12.58 22.35
C LYS A 238 -22.12 -12.55 20.83
N ASN A 239 -23.11 -13.00 20.05
CA ASN A 239 -23.02 -13.01 18.60
C ASN A 239 -22.91 -11.59 18.01
N VAL A 240 -23.63 -10.60 18.57
CA VAL A 240 -23.52 -9.18 18.18
C VAL A 240 -22.12 -8.65 18.52
N LEU A 241 -21.60 -8.93 19.72
CA LEU A 241 -20.24 -8.54 20.12
C LEU A 241 -19.17 -9.20 19.24
N GLU A 242 -19.35 -10.47 18.86
CA GLU A 242 -18.46 -11.14 17.91
C GLU A 242 -18.49 -10.51 16.50
N GLU A 243 -19.64 -10.01 16.04
CA GLU A 243 -19.73 -9.25 14.79
C GLU A 243 -19.02 -7.89 14.89
N ASP A 244 -19.21 -7.16 15.99
CA ASP A 244 -18.54 -5.87 16.19
C ASP A 244 -17.02 -6.03 16.35
N VAL A 245 -16.55 -7.07 17.04
CA VAL A 245 -15.12 -7.44 17.08
C VAL A 245 -14.57 -7.70 15.67
N LYS A 246 -15.33 -8.36 14.77
CA LYS A 246 -14.93 -8.56 13.36
C LYS A 246 -14.87 -7.23 12.60
N LYS A 247 -15.83 -6.31 12.81
CA LYS A 247 -15.84 -4.95 12.22
C LYS A 247 -14.63 -4.14 12.67
N PHE A 248 -14.29 -4.16 13.96
CA PHE A 248 -13.11 -3.45 14.49
C PHE A 248 -11.79 -4.02 13.93
N HIS A 249 -11.63 -5.34 13.82
CA HIS A 249 -10.44 -5.93 13.21
C HIS A 249 -10.28 -5.54 11.73
N ALA A 250 -11.37 -5.47 10.97
CA ALA A 250 -11.34 -5.00 9.58
C ALA A 250 -10.92 -3.52 9.47
N MET A 251 -11.47 -2.65 10.33
CA MET A 251 -11.11 -1.23 10.40
C MET A 251 -9.65 -1.02 10.82
N ILE A 252 -9.15 -1.80 11.78
CA ILE A 252 -7.73 -1.77 12.19
C ILE A 252 -6.84 -2.18 11.01
N ALA A 253 -7.17 -3.24 10.28
CA ALA A 253 -6.41 -3.68 9.11
C ALA A 253 -6.39 -2.62 7.98
N GLU A 254 -7.50 -1.92 7.74
CA GLU A 254 -7.55 -0.79 6.80
C GLU A 254 -6.63 0.35 7.24
N PHE A 255 -6.68 0.75 8.51
CA PHE A 255 -5.84 1.83 9.03
C PHE A 255 -4.36 1.45 9.08
N THR A 256 -3.99 0.22 9.45
CA THR A 256 -2.61 -0.26 9.37
C THR A 256 -2.09 -0.22 7.94
N GLY A 257 -2.83 -0.80 6.97
CA GLY A 257 -2.42 -0.75 5.56
C GLY A 257 -2.30 0.67 4.99
N ARG A 258 -3.10 1.62 5.51
CA ARG A 258 -3.00 3.06 5.17
C ARG A 258 -1.80 3.75 5.84
N ILE A 259 -1.40 3.33 7.03
CA ILE A 259 -0.16 3.79 7.69
C ILE A 259 1.04 3.28 6.88
N ASP A 260 1.13 1.97 6.63
CA ASP A 260 2.21 1.34 5.86
C ASP A 260 2.41 2.02 4.49
N ALA A 261 1.31 2.32 3.79
CA ALA A 261 1.34 3.00 2.50
C ALA A 261 1.77 4.49 2.60
N MET A 262 1.43 5.18 3.69
CA MET A 262 1.87 6.55 3.93
C MET A 262 3.35 6.60 4.33
N GLU A 263 3.83 5.63 5.11
CA GLU A 263 5.24 5.50 5.48
C GLU A 263 6.13 5.25 4.25
N GLN A 264 5.69 4.40 3.30
CA GLN A 264 6.39 4.22 2.02
C GLN A 264 6.47 5.53 1.21
N VAL A 265 5.37 6.29 1.11
CA VAL A 265 5.35 7.59 0.42
C VAL A 265 6.25 8.62 1.13
N LEU A 266 6.34 8.57 2.46
CA LEU A 266 7.24 9.43 3.24
C LEU A 266 8.70 9.07 2.95
N GLU A 267 9.06 7.78 2.98
CA GLU A 267 10.42 7.30 2.68
C GLU A 267 10.85 7.64 1.24
N GLU A 268 9.94 7.53 0.26
CA GLU A 268 10.17 7.99 -1.12
C GLU A 268 10.42 9.50 -1.19
N LYS A 269 9.63 10.30 -0.46
CA LYS A 269 9.78 11.77 -0.44
C LYS A 269 11.02 12.24 0.30
N GLU A 270 11.46 11.51 1.33
CA GLU A 270 12.73 11.77 2.01
C GLU A 270 13.93 11.44 1.10
N LYS A 271 13.87 10.34 0.32
CA LYS A 271 14.87 10.02 -0.71
C LYS A 271 14.92 11.09 -1.82
N GLU A 272 13.76 11.55 -2.29
CA GLU A 272 13.69 12.64 -3.29
C GLU A 272 14.26 13.95 -2.72
N LEU A 273 13.90 14.32 -1.49
CA LEU A 273 14.38 15.53 -0.82
C LEU A 273 15.91 15.51 -0.69
N ASN A 274 16.48 14.43 -0.15
CA ASN A 274 17.93 14.29 -0.01
C ASN A 274 18.67 14.38 -1.36
N ALA A 275 18.11 13.80 -2.43
CA ALA A 275 18.68 13.92 -3.77
C ALA A 275 18.62 15.37 -4.31
N LYS A 276 17.55 16.12 -4.02
CA LYS A 276 17.43 17.55 -4.37
C LYS A 276 18.34 18.44 -3.53
N GLU A 277 18.58 18.10 -2.26
CA GLU A 277 19.47 18.84 -1.37
C GLU A 277 20.95 18.75 -1.82
N GLU A 278 21.42 17.56 -2.18
CA GLU A 278 22.79 17.35 -2.65
C GLU A 278 23.01 17.93 -4.07
N GLU A 279 21.98 17.90 -4.94
CA GLU A 279 22.04 18.59 -6.24
C GLU A 279 22.05 20.12 -6.08
N ARG A 280 21.23 20.68 -5.19
CA ARG A 280 21.30 22.10 -4.81
C ARG A 280 22.70 22.47 -4.32
N LYS A 281 23.31 21.63 -3.48
CA LYS A 281 24.68 21.82 -2.98
C LYS A 281 25.72 21.83 -4.10
N ARG A 282 25.69 20.86 -5.03
CA ARG A 282 26.55 20.90 -6.24
C ARG A 282 26.39 22.19 -7.03
N ILE A 283 25.15 22.61 -7.30
CA ILE A 283 24.86 23.84 -8.05
C ILE A 283 25.39 25.07 -7.31
N CYS A 284 25.33 25.11 -5.98
CA CYS A 284 25.95 26.19 -5.19
C CYS A 284 27.49 26.17 -5.25
N GLU A 285 28.11 24.99 -5.17
CA GLU A 285 29.57 24.83 -5.30
C GLU A 285 30.07 25.26 -6.68
N GLU A 286 29.37 24.85 -7.75
CA GLU A 286 29.67 25.21 -9.13
C GLU A 286 29.47 26.72 -9.40
N ASN A 287 28.41 27.33 -8.85
CA ASN A 287 28.18 28.78 -8.96
C ASN A 287 29.27 29.60 -8.25
N GLU A 288 29.71 29.20 -7.06
CA GLU A 288 30.85 29.86 -6.40
C GLU A 288 32.18 29.61 -7.14
N GLU A 289 32.33 28.50 -7.88
CA GLU A 289 33.47 28.30 -8.78
C GLU A 289 33.40 29.20 -10.02
N PHE A 290 32.24 29.33 -10.67
CA PHE A 290 32.02 30.27 -11.77
C PHE A 290 32.24 31.72 -11.36
N LYS A 291 31.75 32.10 -10.18
CA LYS A 291 31.96 33.43 -9.59
C LYS A 291 33.45 33.73 -9.39
N LYS A 292 34.22 32.79 -8.82
CA LYS A 292 35.70 32.91 -8.73
C LYS A 292 36.36 33.01 -10.11
N ARG A 293 35.90 32.24 -11.11
CA ARG A 293 36.38 32.34 -12.50
C ARG A 293 36.11 33.72 -13.11
N VAL A 294 34.98 34.35 -12.80
CA VAL A 294 34.62 35.71 -13.26
C VAL A 294 35.38 36.78 -12.47
N GLU A 295 35.56 36.63 -11.16
CA GLU A 295 36.38 37.53 -10.33
C GLU A 295 37.87 37.54 -10.73
N LEU A 296 38.36 36.45 -11.35
CA LEU A 296 39.69 36.35 -11.96
C LEU A 296 39.79 36.94 -13.38
N GLN A 297 38.67 37.28 -14.04
CA GLN A 297 38.71 37.89 -15.38
C GLN A 297 39.08 39.37 -15.27
N THR A 298 40.14 39.76 -15.98
CA THR A 298 40.72 41.12 -15.93
C THR A 298 39.95 42.15 -16.75
N PHE A 299 38.85 41.75 -17.41
CA PHE A 299 37.96 42.62 -18.18
C PHE A 299 36.61 42.77 -17.49
N ASN A 300 36.11 44.00 -17.38
CA ASN A 300 34.81 44.32 -16.82
C ASN A 300 33.73 44.35 -17.93
N ALA A 301 32.45 44.37 -17.58
CA ALA A 301 31.35 44.55 -18.54
C ALA A 301 31.49 45.84 -19.39
N ARG A 302 32.11 46.90 -18.82
CA ARG A 302 32.44 48.13 -19.56
C ARG A 302 33.53 47.92 -20.62
N ASP A 303 34.45 46.98 -20.42
CA ASP A 303 35.51 46.65 -21.37
C ASP A 303 34.98 45.76 -22.49
N ILE A 304 34.08 44.81 -22.19
CA ILE A 304 33.34 44.05 -23.20
C ILE A 304 32.54 44.99 -24.11
N GLU A 305 31.77 45.92 -23.53
CA GLU A 305 30.99 46.88 -24.31
C GLU A 305 31.91 47.91 -25.03
N ARG A 306 33.14 48.13 -24.57
CA ARG A 306 34.16 48.88 -25.32
C ARG A 306 34.66 48.08 -26.53
N MET A 307 35.09 46.84 -26.33
CA MET A 307 35.57 45.95 -27.40
C MET A 307 34.51 45.78 -28.49
N LYS A 308 33.24 45.65 -28.11
CA LYS A 308 32.10 45.58 -29.05
C LYS A 308 31.96 46.85 -29.90
N ARG A 309 32.13 48.04 -29.31
CA ARG A 309 32.11 49.32 -30.04
C ARG A 309 33.35 49.53 -30.92
N GLU A 310 34.50 48.99 -30.52
CA GLU A 310 35.72 48.98 -31.34
C GLU A 310 35.59 47.99 -32.51
N MET A 311 35.00 46.82 -32.30
CA MET A 311 34.65 45.85 -33.35
C MET A 311 33.68 46.46 -34.37
N GLN A 312 32.60 47.10 -33.89
CA GLN A 312 31.64 47.85 -34.73
C GLN A 312 32.24 49.12 -35.39
N ALA A 313 33.46 49.52 -35.03
CA ALA A 313 34.22 50.50 -35.80
C ALA A 313 34.97 49.82 -36.95
N VAL A 314 35.74 48.78 -36.65
CA VAL A 314 36.46 47.99 -37.66
C VAL A 314 35.52 47.43 -38.74
N GLU A 315 34.32 46.96 -38.39
CA GLU A 315 33.30 46.51 -39.35
C GLU A 315 32.85 47.61 -40.33
N ARG A 316 32.74 48.87 -39.87
CA ARG A 316 32.43 50.02 -40.73
C ARG A 316 33.61 50.42 -41.58
N ASP A 317 34.80 50.50 -40.98
CA ASP A 317 36.03 50.86 -41.68
C ASP A 317 36.34 49.86 -42.82
N ILE A 318 36.05 48.57 -42.61
CA ILE A 318 36.07 47.53 -43.66
C ILE A 318 35.05 47.85 -44.77
N SER A 319 33.78 48.10 -44.43
CA SER A 319 32.74 48.41 -45.42
C SER A 319 33.06 49.66 -46.24
N GLU A 320 33.59 50.71 -45.62
CA GLU A 320 34.06 51.92 -46.30
C GLU A 320 35.24 51.62 -47.24
N ALA A 321 36.20 50.78 -46.81
CA ALA A 321 37.30 50.33 -47.65
C ALA A 321 36.86 49.46 -48.84
N GLU A 322 35.82 48.63 -48.68
CA GLU A 322 35.24 47.85 -49.79
C GLU A 322 34.52 48.74 -50.81
N ILE A 323 33.74 49.73 -50.35
CA ILE A 323 33.11 50.73 -51.24
C ILE A 323 34.19 51.53 -51.99
N ALA A 324 35.26 51.93 -51.30
CA ALA A 324 36.39 52.62 -51.93
C ALA A 324 37.11 51.75 -52.96
N ARG A 325 37.34 50.45 -52.66
CA ARG A 325 37.92 49.46 -53.60
C ARG A 325 37.07 49.36 -54.87
N ASN A 326 35.76 49.11 -54.73
CA ASN A 326 34.86 48.95 -55.86
C ASN A 326 34.86 50.23 -56.74
N SER A 327 34.85 51.42 -56.12
CA SER A 327 34.96 52.69 -56.85
C SER A 327 36.29 52.89 -57.58
N TRP A 328 37.37 52.21 -57.20
CA TRP A 328 38.63 52.20 -57.97
C TRP A 328 38.62 51.14 -59.07
N GLU A 329 37.93 50.02 -58.84
CA GLU A 329 37.72 48.95 -59.82
C GLU A 329 36.87 49.45 -61.01
N ASP A 330 35.77 50.17 -60.75
CA ASP A 330 34.95 50.86 -61.76
C ASP A 330 35.80 51.81 -62.63
N LYS A 331 36.65 52.63 -61.98
CA LYS A 331 37.55 53.58 -62.68
C LYS A 331 38.60 52.86 -63.52
N SER A 332 39.10 51.71 -63.08
CA SER A 332 40.00 50.88 -63.90
C SER A 332 39.27 50.36 -65.14
N TRP A 333 38.03 49.89 -64.97
CA TRP A 333 37.20 49.38 -66.07
C TRP A 333 36.88 50.45 -67.11
N ASP A 334 36.56 51.68 -66.68
CA ASP A 334 36.38 52.83 -67.58
C ASP A 334 37.66 53.19 -68.35
N LEU A 335 38.82 53.12 -67.70
CA LEU A 335 40.13 53.36 -68.33
C LEU A 335 40.48 52.24 -69.33
N ASP A 336 40.32 50.97 -68.97
CA ASP A 336 40.57 49.82 -69.85
C ASP A 336 39.62 49.81 -71.06
N SER A 337 38.35 50.18 -70.86
CA SER A 337 37.37 50.40 -71.93
C SER A 337 37.81 51.53 -72.87
N THR A 338 38.29 52.65 -72.32
CA THR A 338 38.79 53.80 -73.09
C THR A 338 40.06 53.44 -73.88
N ILE A 339 41.00 52.72 -73.27
CA ILE A 339 42.23 52.22 -73.90
C ILE A 339 41.87 51.25 -75.02
N GLY A 340 40.97 50.30 -74.77
CA GLY A 340 40.49 49.34 -75.77
C GLY A 340 39.79 50.00 -76.95
N GLN A 341 39.06 51.10 -76.73
CA GLN A 341 38.46 51.89 -77.80
C GLN A 341 39.52 52.67 -78.61
N LYS A 342 40.49 53.32 -77.95
CA LYS A 342 41.59 54.02 -78.63
C LYS A 342 42.51 53.08 -79.39
N PHE A 343 42.67 51.84 -78.91
CA PHE A 343 43.40 50.80 -79.64
C PHE A 343 42.70 50.41 -80.95
N LYS A 344 41.36 50.28 -80.96
CA LYS A 344 40.58 50.04 -82.20
C LYS A 344 40.74 51.17 -83.22
N GLU A 345 40.68 52.42 -82.76
CA GLU A 345 40.92 53.60 -83.61
C GLU A 345 42.32 53.58 -84.23
N LEU A 346 43.36 53.22 -83.45
CA LEU A 346 44.73 53.12 -83.93
C LEU A 346 44.93 51.98 -84.95
N VAL A 347 44.28 50.82 -84.74
CA VAL A 347 44.27 49.71 -85.70
C VAL A 347 43.61 50.12 -87.03
N ALA A 348 42.50 50.86 -86.99
CA ALA A 348 41.84 51.36 -88.20
C ALA A 348 42.75 52.33 -88.98
N LEU A 349 43.37 53.30 -88.30
CA LEU A 349 44.32 54.23 -88.92
C LEU A 349 45.56 53.52 -89.49
N ALA A 350 46.05 52.46 -88.84
CA ALA A 350 47.12 51.63 -89.37
C ALA A 350 46.70 50.88 -90.65
N MET A 351 45.46 50.38 -90.72
CA MET A 351 44.91 49.75 -91.92
C MET A 351 44.79 50.73 -93.10
N ASP A 352 44.31 51.96 -92.86
CA ASP A 352 44.21 53.01 -93.87
C ASP A 352 45.61 53.43 -94.38
N CYS A 353 46.57 53.63 -93.47
CA CYS A 353 47.96 53.89 -93.82
C CYS A 353 48.57 52.75 -94.65
N ASN A 354 48.33 51.50 -94.27
CA ASN A 354 48.78 50.33 -95.04
C ASN A 354 48.14 50.26 -96.43
N GLN A 355 46.86 50.66 -96.57
CA GLN A 355 46.21 50.75 -97.87
C GLN A 355 46.84 51.87 -98.74
N ALA A 356 47.19 53.02 -98.13
CA ALA A 356 47.87 54.11 -98.83
C ALA A 356 49.27 53.71 -99.32
N ILE A 357 50.07 53.04 -98.48
CA ILE A 357 51.40 52.51 -98.87
C ILE A 357 51.28 51.56 -100.07
N ARG A 358 50.32 50.62 -100.03
CA ARG A 358 50.03 49.68 -101.14
C ARG A 358 49.62 50.42 -102.43
N ARG A 359 48.81 51.48 -102.35
CA ARG A 359 48.44 52.33 -103.50
C ARG A 359 49.63 53.05 -104.12
N LEU A 360 50.63 53.43 -103.31
CA LEU A 360 51.84 54.13 -103.76
C LEU A 360 52.90 53.22 -104.41
N LYS A 361 52.68 51.90 -104.47
CA LYS A 361 53.67 50.87 -104.88
C LYS A 361 55.00 50.89 -104.09
N LEU A 362 55.03 51.52 -102.93
CA LEU A 362 56.16 51.38 -102.01
C LEU A 362 56.21 49.90 -101.57
N GLY A 363 57.37 49.26 -101.73
CA GLY A 363 57.49 47.80 -101.62
C GLY A 363 57.11 47.22 -100.26
N ASN A 364 56.88 45.91 -100.21
CA ASN A 364 56.30 45.18 -99.06
C ASN A 364 57.06 45.27 -97.72
N GLY A 365 58.17 46.02 -97.62
CA GLY A 365 58.92 46.25 -96.39
C GLY A 365 58.31 47.29 -95.43
N PHE A 366 57.21 47.95 -95.79
CA PHE A 366 56.55 48.96 -94.96
C PHE A 366 55.09 48.57 -94.67
N GLN A 367 54.85 47.91 -93.54
CA GLN A 367 53.51 47.63 -93.02
C GLN A 367 53.41 47.95 -91.53
N TYR A 368 52.52 48.85 -91.15
CA TYR A 368 52.15 49.10 -89.76
C TYR A 368 51.47 47.87 -89.17
N GLU A 369 51.94 47.42 -88.00
CA GLU A 369 51.42 46.26 -87.27
C GLU A 369 51.29 46.65 -85.79
N VAL A 370 50.05 46.78 -85.32
CA VAL A 370 49.77 47.46 -84.05
C VAL A 370 49.77 46.47 -82.89
N ASN A 371 50.64 46.68 -81.90
CA ASN A 371 50.84 45.78 -80.76
C ASN A 371 50.17 46.33 -79.48
N PRO A 372 49.20 45.62 -78.87
CA PRO A 372 48.52 46.07 -77.65
C PRO A 372 49.39 45.98 -76.38
N LYS A 373 50.61 45.43 -76.46
CA LYS A 373 51.55 45.30 -75.33
C LYS A 373 52.81 46.16 -75.47
N GLY A 374 52.88 47.05 -76.47
CA GLY A 374 54.00 47.98 -76.59
C GLY A 374 53.98 49.03 -75.47
N SER A 375 55.13 49.33 -74.86
CA SER A 375 55.25 50.39 -73.84
C SER A 375 55.72 51.72 -74.43
N THR A 376 56.20 51.71 -75.67
CA THR A 376 56.63 52.89 -76.43
C THR A 376 55.86 53.03 -77.75
N PRO A 377 55.70 54.25 -78.31
CA PRO A 377 54.98 54.45 -79.56
C PRO A 377 55.54 53.65 -80.75
N ALA A 378 56.84 53.33 -80.76
CA ALA A 378 57.45 52.53 -81.81
C ALA A 378 57.06 51.04 -81.72
N GLU A 379 56.99 50.48 -80.50
CA GLU A 379 56.52 49.11 -80.27
C GLU A 379 55.02 48.99 -80.54
N VAL A 380 54.22 49.97 -80.12
CA VAL A 380 52.76 49.98 -80.32
C VAL A 380 52.39 50.06 -81.81
N ILE A 381 53.19 50.73 -82.64
CA ILE A 381 52.89 51.00 -84.07
C ILE A 381 53.64 50.06 -85.03
N GLY A 382 54.63 49.30 -84.54
CA GLY A 382 55.37 48.27 -85.28
C GLY A 382 56.45 48.79 -86.25
N ILE A 383 56.35 50.04 -86.72
CA ILE A 383 57.34 50.66 -87.62
C ILE A 383 57.80 52.03 -87.11
N ASN A 384 59.11 52.28 -87.21
CA ASN A 384 59.69 53.60 -87.01
C ASN A 384 59.39 54.50 -88.22
N TYR A 385 58.23 55.16 -88.18
CA TYR A 385 57.77 56.13 -89.19
C TYR A 385 58.87 57.13 -89.61
N LYS A 386 59.60 57.70 -88.64
CA LYS A 386 60.53 58.82 -88.85
C LYS A 386 61.85 58.39 -89.49
N ALA A 387 62.37 57.21 -89.14
CA ALA A 387 63.64 56.71 -89.68
C ALA A 387 63.46 55.90 -90.97
N THR A 388 62.37 55.13 -91.07
CA THR A 388 62.21 54.08 -92.09
C THR A 388 61.26 54.51 -93.21
N LEU A 389 59.97 54.71 -92.91
CA LEU A 389 58.97 55.03 -93.94
C LEU A 389 59.16 56.43 -94.54
N LYS A 390 59.45 57.44 -93.71
CA LYS A 390 59.64 58.81 -94.19
C LYS A 390 60.81 58.92 -95.18
N SER A 391 61.94 58.28 -94.90
CA SER A 391 63.14 58.37 -95.74
C SER A 391 62.92 57.76 -97.14
N GLU A 392 62.18 56.64 -97.23
CA GLU A 392 61.88 56.04 -98.54
C GLU A 392 60.81 56.83 -99.32
N LEU A 393 59.85 57.47 -98.64
CA LEU A 393 58.92 58.41 -99.28
C LEU A 393 59.65 59.60 -99.92
N GLU A 394 60.67 60.16 -99.25
CA GLU A 394 61.49 61.24 -99.78
C GLU A 394 62.38 60.75 -100.96
N SER A 395 62.96 59.55 -100.87
CA SER A 395 63.64 58.84 -101.98
C SER A 395 62.74 58.62 -103.20
N TYR A 396 61.49 58.20 -102.99
CA TYR A 396 60.53 57.93 -104.06
C TYR A 396 60.05 59.22 -104.74
N ALA A 397 59.78 60.27 -103.98
CA ALA A 397 59.47 61.60 -104.50
C ALA A 397 60.62 62.14 -105.37
N GLU A 398 61.88 61.93 -104.95
CA GLU A 398 63.06 62.36 -105.71
C GLU A 398 63.20 61.62 -107.05
N LYS A 399 62.93 60.30 -107.07
CA LYS A 399 62.90 59.51 -108.32
C LYS A 399 61.84 60.01 -109.30
N ILE A 400 60.62 60.29 -108.82
CA ILE A 400 59.55 60.87 -109.65
C ILE A 400 59.97 62.25 -110.17
N ARG A 401 60.56 63.11 -109.33
CA ARG A 401 61.02 64.45 -109.70
C ARG A 401 62.12 64.41 -110.77
N LYS A 402 63.07 63.48 -110.68
CA LYS A 402 64.12 63.26 -111.70
C LYS A 402 63.53 62.78 -113.04
N GLY A 403 62.71 61.73 -113.03
CA GLY A 403 62.08 61.21 -114.26
C GLY A 403 61.10 62.20 -114.92
N SER A 404 60.53 63.13 -114.14
CA SER A 404 59.72 64.23 -114.66
C SER A 404 60.58 65.31 -115.32
N LYS A 405 61.77 65.61 -114.77
CA LYS A 405 62.72 66.56 -115.34
C LYS A 405 63.31 66.04 -116.67
N GLU A 406 63.70 64.78 -116.73
CA GLU A 406 64.24 64.14 -117.95
C GLU A 406 63.22 64.22 -119.10
N LYS A 407 61.95 63.86 -118.85
CA LYS A 407 60.87 64.02 -119.84
C LYS A 407 60.58 65.46 -120.24
N PHE A 408 60.83 66.44 -119.36
CA PHE A 408 60.66 67.86 -119.68
C PHE A 408 61.79 68.37 -120.58
N GLU A 409 63.02 67.85 -120.39
CA GLU A 409 64.16 68.12 -121.26
C GLU A 409 63.97 67.51 -122.66
N ASP A 410 63.43 66.29 -122.76
CA ASP A 410 63.01 65.68 -124.03
C ASP A 410 61.98 66.56 -124.78
N VAL A 411 60.97 67.07 -124.08
CA VAL A 411 59.93 67.95 -124.66
C VAL A 411 60.52 69.26 -125.19
N ILE A 412 61.48 69.86 -124.48
CA ILE A 412 62.19 71.08 -124.94
C ILE A 412 62.95 70.80 -126.25
N ILE A 413 63.63 69.66 -126.36
CA ILE A 413 64.36 69.28 -127.59
C ILE A 413 63.41 69.12 -128.77
N LEU A 414 62.30 68.39 -128.60
CA LEU A 414 61.27 68.22 -129.64
C LEU A 414 60.64 69.56 -130.06
N GLN A 415 60.37 70.44 -129.09
CA GLN A 415 59.78 71.75 -129.35
C GLN A 415 60.75 72.69 -130.10
N GLN A 416 62.06 72.53 -129.91
CA GLN A 416 63.09 73.24 -130.68
C GLN A 416 63.17 72.73 -132.12
N GLN A 417 63.10 71.41 -132.33
CA GLN A 417 63.07 70.80 -133.67
C GLN A 417 61.83 71.23 -134.48
N SER A 418 60.65 71.33 -133.84
CA SER A 418 59.43 71.84 -134.48
C SER A 418 59.64 73.25 -135.05
N LYS A 419 60.16 74.18 -134.24
CA LYS A 419 60.42 75.57 -134.66
C LYS A 419 61.38 75.65 -135.85
N GLU A 420 62.38 74.77 -135.91
CA GLU A 420 63.32 74.71 -137.03
C GLU A 420 62.68 74.16 -138.32
N MET A 421 61.68 73.28 -138.20
CA MET A 421 60.83 72.88 -139.33
C MET A 421 59.89 74.01 -139.77
N ASP A 422 59.26 74.73 -138.83
CA ASP A 422 58.36 75.85 -139.14
C ASP A 422 59.09 76.95 -139.94
N ILE A 423 60.33 77.29 -139.57
CA ILE A 423 61.16 78.26 -140.30
C ILE A 423 61.50 77.76 -141.72
N LYS A 424 61.71 76.45 -141.93
CA LYS A 424 61.92 75.86 -143.25
C LYS A 424 60.64 75.91 -144.11
N ILE A 425 59.48 75.68 -143.50
CA ILE A 425 58.16 75.80 -144.15
C ILE A 425 57.88 77.24 -144.57
N GLU A 426 58.11 78.23 -143.70
CA GLU A 426 57.82 79.64 -144.01
C GLU A 426 58.73 80.18 -145.12
N ASN A 427 60.00 79.77 -145.15
CA ASN A 427 60.91 80.08 -146.28
C ASN A 427 60.44 79.45 -147.60
N GLN A 428 59.82 78.27 -147.59
CA GLN A 428 59.23 77.71 -148.81
C GLN A 428 57.94 78.45 -149.22
N LYS A 429 57.07 78.84 -148.28
CA LYS A 429 55.91 79.69 -148.57
C LYS A 429 56.33 81.03 -149.19
N TYR A 430 57.35 81.69 -148.64
CA TYR A 430 57.84 82.97 -149.20
C TYR A 430 58.34 82.81 -150.64
N ARG A 431 59.06 81.72 -150.94
CA ARG A 431 59.46 81.38 -152.31
C ARG A 431 58.27 81.08 -153.24
N ILE A 432 57.20 80.46 -152.73
CA ILE A 432 55.96 80.24 -153.50
C ILE A 432 55.28 81.59 -153.79
N VAL A 433 55.14 82.48 -152.81
CA VAL A 433 54.54 83.82 -152.99
C VAL A 433 55.29 84.64 -154.04
N VAL A 434 56.62 84.65 -154.01
CA VAL A 434 57.45 85.36 -155.02
C VAL A 434 57.27 84.76 -156.43
N LEU A 435 57.14 83.44 -156.55
CA LEU A 435 56.83 82.78 -157.83
C LEU A 435 55.40 83.06 -158.29
N GLN A 436 54.45 83.21 -157.36
CA GLN A 436 53.05 83.56 -157.66
C GLN A 436 52.95 84.99 -158.25
N SER A 437 53.62 85.97 -157.63
CA SER A 437 53.64 87.36 -158.14
C SER A 437 54.24 87.51 -159.54
N HIS A 438 55.20 86.64 -159.91
CA HIS A 438 55.78 86.61 -161.26
C HIS A 438 54.89 85.93 -162.32
N ILE A 439 53.72 85.41 -161.95
CA ILE A 439 52.76 84.79 -162.89
C ILE A 439 51.57 85.74 -163.16
N ASP A 440 51.12 86.47 -162.14
CA ASP A 440 49.90 87.28 -162.24
C ASP A 440 50.12 88.73 -162.74
N GLU A 441 51.35 89.25 -162.76
CA GLU A 441 51.65 90.58 -163.37
C GLU A 441 51.59 90.58 -164.91
N ASP A 442 51.75 89.43 -165.57
CA ASP A 442 51.95 89.32 -167.04
C ASP A 442 50.64 89.15 -167.86
N LEU A 443 49.46 89.21 -167.24
CA LEU A 443 48.18 88.83 -167.86
C LEU A 443 47.08 89.93 -167.92
N PHE A 444 47.46 91.17 -168.24
CA PHE A 444 46.51 92.20 -168.69
C PHE A 444 47.02 93.03 -169.89
N CYS A 445 46.71 92.58 -171.12
CA CYS A 445 46.79 93.35 -172.38
C CYS A 445 48.06 94.21 -172.60
N LYS A 446 49.12 93.73 -173.25
CA LYS A 446 49.24 93.45 -174.72
C LYS A 446 50.75 93.33 -175.07
N PRO A 447 51.14 92.84 -176.27
CA PRO A 447 50.63 91.74 -177.08
C PRO A 447 51.77 90.81 -177.59
N TYR A 448 51.42 89.82 -178.44
CA TYR A 448 52.26 89.07 -179.39
C TYR A 448 53.13 87.87 -178.94
N PHE A 449 53.02 86.82 -179.77
CA PHE A 449 54.02 85.82 -180.20
C PHE A 449 54.38 84.58 -179.34
N LEU A 450 53.89 83.43 -179.84
CA LEU A 450 54.57 82.10 -179.95
C LEU A 450 55.04 81.38 -178.66
N GLY A 451 55.22 80.05 -178.63
CA GLY A 451 54.90 79.05 -179.65
C GLY A 451 55.79 77.79 -179.63
N HIS A 452 55.37 76.76 -178.88
CA HIS A 452 55.91 75.37 -178.88
C HIS A 452 57.35 75.11 -178.36
N VAL A 453 57.68 73.80 -178.25
CA VAL A 453 59.01 73.17 -177.98
C VAL A 453 59.49 73.26 -176.50
N THR A 454 59.90 72.21 -175.74
CA THR A 454 59.85 70.72 -175.78
C THR A 454 59.96 70.21 -174.31
N LYS A 455 59.38 69.09 -173.83
CA LYS A 455 59.65 67.64 -174.04
C LYS A 455 61.01 67.15 -173.44
N ILE A 456 61.00 65.92 -172.85
CA ILE A 456 62.04 65.18 -172.04
C ILE A 456 61.71 65.23 -170.53
N ARG A 457 61.60 64.17 -169.69
CA ARG A 457 61.88 62.70 -169.65
C ARG A 457 63.11 62.28 -168.81
N TYR A 458 62.89 61.86 -167.55
CA TYR A 458 63.58 60.78 -166.79
C TYR A 458 62.64 60.36 -165.61
N VAL A 459 62.52 59.15 -165.01
CA VAL A 459 63.31 57.88 -164.93
C VAL A 459 64.44 57.95 -163.87
N ASP A 460 64.66 57.04 -162.90
CA ASP A 460 64.03 55.74 -162.50
C ASP A 460 64.18 55.47 -160.97
N GLN A 461 64.06 54.19 -160.54
CA GLN A 461 64.72 53.44 -159.42
C GLN A 461 65.76 54.15 -158.52
N THR A 462 65.97 53.81 -157.24
CA THR A 462 65.97 52.50 -156.51
C THR A 462 65.64 52.79 -155.02
N LYS A 463 65.04 51.94 -154.16
CA LYS A 463 65.19 50.52 -153.82
C LYS A 463 66.52 50.13 -153.14
N ALA A 464 66.63 50.30 -151.81
CA ALA A 464 67.15 49.32 -150.83
C ALA A 464 67.55 49.95 -149.46
N ALA A 465 67.33 49.19 -148.37
CA ALA A 465 68.03 49.27 -147.06
C ALA A 465 67.93 50.57 -146.21
N HIS A 466 68.17 50.55 -144.89
CA HIS A 466 67.83 49.61 -143.81
C HIS A 466 68.10 50.31 -142.45
N ALA A 467 67.32 50.04 -141.39
CA ALA A 467 67.45 50.63 -140.04
C ALA A 467 67.28 52.17 -139.98
N CYS A 468 66.88 52.83 -138.88
CA CYS A 468 66.43 52.43 -137.53
C CYS A 468 65.23 53.35 -137.16
N LEU A 469 64.30 53.05 -136.24
CA LEU A 469 64.28 52.08 -135.14
C LEU A 469 62.87 51.48 -134.98
N VAL A 470 62.78 50.18 -134.68
CA VAL A 470 61.57 49.48 -134.21
C VAL A 470 61.98 48.58 -133.05
N GLN A 471 61.16 48.54 -131.99
CA GLN A 471 61.43 47.83 -130.71
C GLN A 471 62.67 48.39 -129.97
N ILE A 472 62.94 48.15 -128.68
CA ILE A 472 62.37 47.24 -127.67
C ILE A 472 62.26 48.10 -126.36
N LEU A 473 61.21 48.06 -125.52
CA LEU A 473 61.07 47.11 -124.39
C LEU A 473 59.74 47.29 -123.64
N SER A 474 59.21 46.17 -123.15
CA SER A 474 58.29 46.11 -122.01
C SER A 474 59.08 45.89 -120.70
N ILE A 475 58.36 45.81 -119.57
CA ILE A 475 58.78 45.35 -118.23
C ILE A 475 59.15 46.46 -117.21
N ASN A 476 58.28 46.55 -116.20
CA ASN A 476 58.42 47.04 -114.81
C ASN A 476 59.12 48.39 -114.51
N ILE A 477 58.31 49.33 -114.02
CA ILE A 477 58.20 49.67 -112.58
C ILE A 477 56.74 50.08 -112.26
#